data_AF-A0AAW1X538-F1
#
_entry.id   AF-A0AAW1X538-F1
#
_cell.length_a   1.000
_cell.length_b   1.000
_cell.length_c   1.000
_cell.angle_alpha   90.00
_cell.angle_beta   90.00
_cell.angle_gamma   90.00
#
_symmetry.space_group_name_H-M   'P 1'
#
loop_
_entity.id
_entity.type
_entity.pdbx_description
1 polymer ?
#
loop_
_entity_poly.entity_id
_entity_poly.type
_entity_poly.pdbx_seq_one_letter_code
_entity_poly.pdbx_strand_id
1 'polypeptide(L)'
;MEGTVFAPALEGMKSVKSAEGEMQTKPFLEVCKQILPVIEKFGAAMALVKSDVGGNITRLETKYSSNPSEFNLLYSLVRAEVEAKTAKASSSCTNGLLWLTRAMDFLVELFRNLLEHQDWTMSQACSDSYGKTLKQWHGWLASSSFSVAMKLAPDRKKFMDNHKFLASVGLDDLKAS
;
A
#
# COMPACT_ATOMS: atom_id res chain seq x y z
N MET A 1 3.01 1.57 -26.47
CA MET A 1 2.28 1.21 -25.25
C MET A 1 2.70 2.20 -24.18
N GLU A 2 1.78 3.07 -23.75
CA GLU A 2 1.99 3.82 -22.50
C GLU A 2 2.10 2.80 -21.36
N GLY A 3 3.13 2.91 -20.52
CA GLY A 3 3.39 1.94 -19.45
C GLY A 3 2.30 1.92 -18.38
N THR A 4 2.23 0.83 -17.63
CA THR A 4 1.30 0.70 -16.51
C THR A 4 1.64 1.72 -15.38
N VAL A 5 0.69 2.29 -14.62
CA VAL A 5 0.84 2.95 -13.31
C VAL A 5 1.59 2.07 -12.32
N PHE A 6 1.55 0.75 -12.50
CA PHE A 6 2.41 -0.18 -11.76
C PHE A 6 3.82 -0.30 -12.36
N ALA A 7 4.07 0.07 -13.61
CA ALA A 7 5.39 -0.08 -14.24
C ALA A 7 6.51 0.64 -13.46
N PRO A 8 6.33 1.88 -12.97
CA PRO A 8 7.32 2.51 -12.09
C PRO A 8 7.56 1.70 -10.80
N ALA A 9 6.51 1.13 -10.20
CA ALA A 9 6.62 0.31 -9.00
C ALA A 9 7.33 -1.03 -9.29
N LEU A 10 6.97 -1.70 -10.39
CA LEU A 10 7.58 -2.95 -10.85
C LEU A 10 9.06 -2.76 -11.18
N GLU A 11 9.42 -1.65 -11.84
CA GLU A 11 10.81 -1.32 -12.12
C GLU A 11 11.57 -1.00 -10.82
N GLY A 12 10.98 -0.18 -9.95
CA GLY A 12 11.57 0.16 -8.65
C GLY A 12 11.78 -1.05 -7.76
N MET A 13 10.91 -2.06 -7.82
CA MET A 13 11.04 -3.30 -7.03
C MET A 13 12.35 -4.05 -7.27
N LYS A 14 12.94 -3.95 -8.47
CA LYS A 14 14.24 -4.57 -8.79
C LYS A 14 15.38 -4.03 -7.94
N SER A 15 15.23 -2.80 -7.44
CA SER A 15 16.23 -2.10 -6.64
C SER A 15 15.89 -2.08 -5.14
N VAL A 16 14.82 -2.76 -4.71
CA VAL A 16 14.42 -2.80 -3.29
C VAL A 16 15.39 -3.62 -2.45
N LYS A 17 16.05 -4.61 -3.06
CA LYS A 17 17.07 -5.43 -2.40
C LYS A 17 18.45 -5.08 -2.93
N SER A 18 19.44 -5.04 -2.04
CA SER A 18 20.86 -5.01 -2.43
C SER A 18 21.27 -6.32 -3.12
N ALA A 19 22.50 -6.37 -3.64
CA ALA A 19 23.06 -7.59 -4.21
C ALA A 19 23.14 -8.74 -3.18
N GLU A 20 23.27 -8.40 -1.90
CA GLU A 20 23.30 -9.30 -0.76
C GLU A 20 21.89 -9.68 -0.26
N GLY A 21 20.84 -9.14 -0.88
CA GLY A 21 19.45 -9.43 -0.55
C GLY A 21 18.85 -8.57 0.56
N GLU A 22 19.55 -7.52 1.01
CA GLU A 22 19.11 -6.65 2.11
C GLU A 22 18.10 -5.61 1.64
N MET A 23 17.06 -5.36 2.43
CA MET A 23 15.99 -4.41 2.08
C MET A 23 16.46 -2.97 2.23
N GLN A 24 16.63 -2.27 1.11
CA GLN A 24 17.07 -0.88 1.07
C GLN A 24 15.90 0.07 1.36
N THR A 25 16.10 0.99 2.31
CA THR A 25 15.05 1.91 2.80
C THR A 25 14.52 2.80 1.69
N LYS A 26 15.40 3.55 1.01
CA LYS A 26 14.97 4.53 0.01
C LYS A 26 14.26 3.87 -1.19
N PRO A 27 14.82 2.84 -1.85
CA PRO A 27 14.10 2.14 -2.93
C PRO A 27 12.75 1.56 -2.50
N PHE A 28 12.67 0.96 -1.30
CA PHE A 28 11.40 0.47 -0.75
C PHE A 28 10.35 1.57 -0.60
N LEU A 29 10.72 2.72 -0.02
CA LEU A 29 9.81 3.84 0.19
C LEU A 29 9.38 4.46 -1.14
N GLU A 30 10.27 4.58 -2.12
CA GLU A 30 9.92 5.06 -3.46
C GLU A 30 8.91 4.16 -4.16
N VAL A 31 9.05 2.83 -4.05
CA VAL A 31 8.04 1.87 -4.55
C VAL A 31 6.71 2.05 -3.81
N CYS A 32 6.73 2.17 -2.47
CA CYS A 32 5.52 2.38 -1.69
C CYS A 32 4.80 3.67 -2.09
N LYS A 33 5.51 4.76 -2.42
CA LYS A 33 4.88 6.01 -2.88
C LYS A 33 4.13 5.87 -4.20
N GLN A 34 4.59 5.00 -5.10
CA GLN A 34 3.93 4.78 -6.40
C GLN A 34 2.49 4.27 -6.24
N ILE A 35 2.13 3.73 -5.07
CA ILE A 35 0.76 3.27 -4.81
C ILE A 35 -0.21 4.40 -4.45
N LEU A 36 0.29 5.55 -3.97
CA LEU A 36 -0.59 6.64 -3.50
C LEU A 36 -1.51 7.19 -4.60
N PRO A 37 -1.03 7.42 -5.85
CA PRO A 37 -1.91 7.81 -6.95
C PRO A 37 -2.95 6.74 -7.31
N VAL A 38 -2.66 5.46 -7.06
CA VAL A 38 -3.57 4.35 -7.29
C VAL A 38 -4.70 4.37 -6.25
N ILE A 39 -4.35 4.50 -4.96
CA ILE A 39 -5.31 4.62 -3.86
C ILE A 39 -6.23 5.83 -4.07
N GLU A 40 -5.69 6.94 -4.56
CA GLU A 40 -6.46 8.16 -4.85
C GLU A 40 -7.59 7.95 -5.88
N LYS A 41 -7.46 6.97 -6.79
CA LYS A 41 -8.53 6.65 -7.76
C LYS A 41 -9.77 6.04 -7.14
N PHE A 42 -9.68 5.47 -5.94
CA PHE A 42 -10.83 5.00 -5.19
C PHE A 42 -11.62 6.16 -4.54
N GLY A 43 -11.13 7.38 -4.65
CA GLY A 43 -11.82 8.59 -4.19
C GLY A 43 -11.99 8.64 -2.67
N ALA A 44 -13.11 9.19 -2.22
CA ALA A 44 -13.37 9.43 -0.80
C ALA A 44 -13.33 8.16 0.07
N ALA A 45 -13.64 6.99 -0.52
CA ALA A 45 -13.60 5.71 0.19
C ALA A 45 -12.22 5.35 0.74
N MET A 46 -11.15 5.75 0.05
CA MET A 46 -9.77 5.43 0.45
C MET A 46 -8.97 6.64 0.92
N ALA A 47 -9.61 7.78 1.18
CA ALA A 47 -8.91 8.98 1.67
C ALA A 47 -8.17 8.71 3.00
N LEU A 48 -8.79 7.97 3.92
CA LEU A 48 -8.17 7.57 5.18
C LEU A 48 -6.98 6.62 4.97
N VAL A 49 -7.09 5.69 4.03
CA VAL A 49 -6.01 4.75 3.67
C VAL A 49 -4.84 5.51 3.06
N LYS A 50 -5.09 6.44 2.13
CA LYS A 50 -4.05 7.29 1.52
C LYS A 50 -3.30 8.10 2.58
N SER A 51 -4.04 8.68 3.53
CA SER A 51 -3.46 9.45 4.64
C SER A 51 -2.58 8.58 5.54
N ASP A 52 -3.05 7.39 5.92
CA ASP A 52 -2.29 6.47 6.77
C ASP A 52 -1.01 5.97 6.09
N VAL A 53 -1.13 5.46 4.85
CA VAL A 53 0.02 5.01 4.04
C VAL A 53 1.02 6.13 3.82
N GLY A 54 0.55 7.32 3.42
CA GLY A 54 1.39 8.50 3.21
C GLY A 54 2.11 8.94 4.49
N GLY A 55 1.39 8.99 5.62
CA GLY A 55 1.97 9.34 6.91
C GLY A 55 3.04 8.36 7.38
N ASN A 56 2.83 7.05 7.18
CA ASN A 56 3.85 6.04 7.48
C ASN A 56 5.08 6.19 6.58
N ILE A 57 4.91 6.42 5.27
CA ILE A 57 6.03 6.70 4.36
C ILE A 57 6.81 7.93 4.84
N THR A 58 6.16 9.08 5.04
CA THR A 58 6.83 10.32 5.46
C THR A 58 7.60 10.15 6.77
N ARG A 59 7.07 9.36 7.71
CA ARG A 59 7.76 9.05 8.97
C ARG A 59 9.09 8.33 8.72
N LEU A 60 9.07 7.27 7.93
CA LEU A 60 10.28 6.49 7.60
C LEU A 60 11.28 7.34 6.79
N GLU A 61 10.80 8.15 5.86
CA GLU A 61 11.64 9.07 5.07
C GLU A 61 12.34 10.12 5.92
N THR A 62 11.62 10.68 6.90
CA THR A 62 12.18 11.66 7.84
C THR A 62 13.31 11.02 8.63
N LYS A 63 13.13 9.79 9.12
CA LYS A 63 14.19 9.06 9.83
C LYS A 63 15.35 8.71 8.92
N TYR A 64 15.10 8.22 7.70
CA TYR A 64 16.14 7.98 6.70
C TYR A 64 16.97 9.24 6.43
N SER A 65 16.31 10.39 6.22
CA SER A 65 16.96 11.66 5.92
C SER A 65 17.80 12.21 7.08
N SER A 66 17.52 11.80 8.32
CA SER A 66 18.31 12.21 9.48
C SER A 66 19.73 11.62 9.47
N ASN A 67 19.90 10.41 8.92
CA ASN A 67 21.21 9.79 8.72
C ASN A 67 21.14 8.70 7.62
N PRO A 68 21.28 9.07 6.33
CA PRO A 68 21.09 8.14 5.23
C PRO A 68 22.07 6.95 5.21
N SER A 69 23.28 7.11 5.76
CA SER A 69 24.25 6.02 5.82
C SER A 69 23.88 5.00 6.90
N GLU A 70 23.41 5.46 8.06
CA GLU A 70 22.95 4.58 9.15
C GLU A 70 21.63 3.88 8.82
N PHE A 71 20.69 4.59 8.19
CA PHE A 71 19.35 4.10 7.91
C PHE A 71 19.15 3.64 6.45
N ASN A 72 20.24 3.29 5.77
CA ASN A 72 20.23 2.80 4.39
C ASN A 72 19.38 1.52 4.21
N LEU A 73 19.31 0.67 5.25
CA LEU A 73 18.53 -0.55 5.30
C LEU A 73 17.31 -0.41 6.23
N LEU A 74 16.18 -1.04 5.85
CA LEU A 74 14.98 -1.05 6.68
C LEU A 74 15.25 -1.67 8.05
N TYR A 75 16.11 -2.69 8.09
CA TYR A 75 16.48 -3.34 9.34
C TYR A 75 17.22 -2.40 10.29
N SER A 76 18.02 -1.47 9.78
CA SER A 76 18.75 -0.49 10.60
C SER A 76 17.79 0.47 11.31
N LEU A 77 16.70 0.89 10.65
CA LEU A 77 15.64 1.69 11.29
C LEU A 77 15.05 0.98 12.51
N VAL A 78 14.71 -0.30 12.34
CA VAL A 78 14.10 -1.12 13.39
C VAL A 78 15.10 -1.40 14.51
N ARG A 79 16.33 -1.77 14.16
CA ARG A 79 17.40 -2.10 15.12
C ARG A 79 17.66 -0.92 16.06
N ALA A 80 17.82 0.29 15.53
CA ALA A 80 18.07 1.48 16.33
C ALA A 80 16.96 1.75 17.36
N GLU A 81 15.69 1.56 16.98
CA GLU A 81 14.56 1.75 17.91
C GLU A 81 14.39 0.60 18.91
N VAL A 82 14.79 -0.62 18.57
CA VAL A 82 14.82 -1.76 19.50
C VAL A 82 15.89 -1.53 20.57
N GLU A 83 17.10 -1.14 20.16
CA GLU A 83 18.21 -0.81 21.07
C GLU A 83 17.86 0.35 22.00
N ALA A 84 17.19 1.38 21.47
CA ALA A 84 16.68 2.52 22.24
C ALA A 84 15.42 2.20 23.08
N LYS A 85 14.85 0.99 22.96
CA LYS A 85 13.59 0.56 23.61
C LYS A 85 12.37 1.44 23.25
N THR A 86 12.40 2.07 22.08
CA THR A 86 11.32 2.94 21.56
C THR A 86 10.49 2.29 20.45
N ALA A 87 10.87 1.11 19.96
CA ALA A 87 10.24 0.43 18.83
C ALA A 87 8.71 0.23 18.97
N LYS A 88 8.18 0.11 20.19
CA LYS A 88 6.74 -0.09 20.45
C LYS A 88 5.94 1.22 20.56
N ALA A 89 6.58 2.38 20.51
CA ALA A 89 5.87 3.65 20.54
C ALA A 89 4.98 3.79 19.30
N SER A 90 3.78 4.38 19.45
CA SER A 90 2.87 4.59 18.31
C SER A 90 3.48 5.47 17.21
N SER A 91 4.41 6.36 17.58
CA SER A 91 5.16 7.24 16.70
C SER A 91 6.46 6.63 16.15
N SER A 92 6.82 5.40 16.51
CA SER A 92 8.07 4.77 16.04
C SER A 92 8.04 4.47 14.54
N CYS A 93 9.21 4.44 13.91
CA CYS A 93 9.39 3.99 12.54
C CYS A 93 9.12 2.50 12.39
N THR A 94 9.42 1.70 13.42
CA THR A 94 9.12 0.27 13.48
C THR A 94 7.62 0.03 13.38
N ASN A 95 6.81 0.77 14.14
CA ASN A 95 5.36 0.70 14.05
C ASN A 95 4.86 1.24 12.70
N GLY A 96 5.46 2.32 12.19
CA GLY A 96 5.14 2.85 10.85
C GLY A 96 5.41 1.83 9.74
N LEU A 97 6.53 1.11 9.79
CA LEU A 97 6.90 0.07 8.84
C LEU A 97 5.93 -1.12 8.91
N LEU A 98 5.53 -1.51 10.11
CA LEU A 98 4.57 -2.58 10.34
C LEU A 98 3.21 -2.24 9.71
N TRP A 99 2.69 -1.03 9.93
CA TRP A 99 1.41 -0.63 9.34
C TRP A 99 1.50 -0.42 7.83
N LEU A 100 2.63 0.11 7.34
CA LEU A 100 2.87 0.25 5.91
C LEU A 100 2.87 -1.13 5.20
N THR A 101 3.56 -2.12 5.73
CA THR A 101 3.60 -3.47 5.14
C THR A 101 2.24 -4.16 5.18
N ARG A 102 1.48 -4.05 6.28
CA ARG A 102 0.09 -4.54 6.33
C ARG A 102 -0.83 -3.88 5.32
N ALA A 103 -0.65 -2.57 5.08
CA ALA A 103 -1.40 -1.87 4.04
C ALA A 103 -1.01 -2.37 2.63
N MET A 104 0.27 -2.67 2.39
CA MET A 104 0.71 -3.29 1.13
C MET A 104 0.10 -4.69 0.94
N ASP A 105 0.03 -5.52 1.98
CA ASP A 105 -0.63 -6.83 1.90
C ASP A 105 -2.10 -6.70 1.48
N PHE A 106 -2.82 -5.74 2.07
CA PHE A 106 -4.21 -5.44 1.68
C PHE A 106 -4.32 -5.02 0.21
N LEU A 107 -3.44 -4.14 -0.27
CA LEU A 107 -3.48 -3.65 -1.65
C LEU A 107 -3.15 -4.76 -2.64
N VAL A 108 -2.16 -5.60 -2.35
CA VAL A 108 -1.82 -6.77 -3.18
C VAL A 108 -3.02 -7.72 -3.27
N GLU A 109 -3.66 -8.02 -2.14
CA GLU A 109 -4.84 -8.90 -2.13
C GLU A 109 -6.04 -8.27 -2.84
N LEU A 110 -6.25 -6.96 -2.68
CA LEU A 110 -7.30 -6.23 -3.40
C LEU A 110 -7.11 -6.31 -4.91
N PHE A 111 -5.90 -6.04 -5.40
CA PHE A 111 -5.65 -6.16 -6.84
C PHE A 111 -5.80 -7.59 -7.31
N ARG A 112 -5.30 -8.60 -6.57
CA ARG A 112 -5.53 -10.02 -6.89
C ARG A 112 -7.02 -10.34 -7.02
N ASN A 113 -7.84 -9.93 -6.04
CA ASN A 113 -9.29 -10.15 -6.07
C ASN A 113 -9.96 -9.42 -7.25
N LEU A 114 -9.53 -8.21 -7.60
CA LEU A 114 -10.04 -7.50 -8.76
C LEU A 114 -9.70 -8.22 -10.08
N LEU A 115 -8.59 -8.95 -10.15
CA LEU A 115 -8.18 -9.73 -11.31
C LEU A 115 -8.94 -11.06 -11.42
N GLU A 116 -8.95 -11.82 -10.33
CA GLU A 116 -9.45 -13.20 -10.31
C GLU A 116 -10.97 -13.26 -10.28
N HIS A 117 -11.63 -12.24 -9.70
CA HIS A 117 -13.08 -12.19 -9.53
C HIS A 117 -13.69 -11.01 -10.28
N GLN A 118 -13.87 -11.18 -11.59
CA GLN A 118 -14.36 -10.12 -12.48
C GLN A 118 -15.83 -9.73 -12.23
N ASP A 119 -16.60 -10.68 -11.70
CA ASP A 119 -18.01 -10.58 -11.35
C ASP A 119 -18.26 -9.94 -9.98
N TRP A 120 -17.24 -9.86 -9.12
CA TRP A 120 -17.38 -9.26 -7.80
C TRP A 120 -17.54 -7.75 -7.86
N THR A 121 -18.45 -7.21 -7.05
CA THR A 121 -18.52 -5.77 -6.77
C THR A 121 -17.24 -5.26 -6.10
N MET A 122 -16.99 -3.95 -6.19
CA MET A 122 -15.87 -3.31 -5.50
C MET A 122 -15.88 -3.56 -3.99
N SER A 123 -17.08 -3.52 -3.38
CA SER A 123 -17.26 -3.78 -1.95
C SER A 123 -16.90 -5.22 -1.57
N GLN A 124 -17.23 -6.21 -2.41
CA GLN A 124 -16.85 -7.61 -2.20
C GLN A 124 -15.32 -7.77 -2.25
N ALA A 125 -14.66 -7.27 -3.30
CA ALA A 125 -13.22 -7.34 -3.45
C ALA A 125 -12.49 -6.66 -2.28
N CYS A 126 -12.91 -5.47 -1.87
CA CYS A 126 -12.33 -4.79 -0.72
C CYS A 126 -12.60 -5.51 0.60
N SER A 127 -13.83 -5.99 0.84
CA SER A 127 -14.20 -6.63 2.10
C SER A 127 -13.51 -7.97 2.31
N ASP A 128 -13.37 -8.77 1.25
CA ASP A 128 -12.61 -10.02 1.30
C ASP A 128 -11.13 -9.77 1.58
N SER A 129 -10.52 -8.86 0.83
CA SER A 129 -9.11 -8.46 1.01
C SER A 129 -8.85 -7.95 2.42
N TYR A 130 -9.76 -7.12 2.95
CA TYR A 130 -9.69 -6.60 4.32
C TYR A 130 -9.77 -7.73 5.35
N GLY A 131 -10.69 -8.68 5.14
CA GLY A 131 -10.86 -9.85 6.00
C GLY A 131 -9.60 -10.71 6.10
N LYS A 132 -8.91 -10.95 4.98
CA LYS A 132 -7.69 -11.76 4.91
C LYS A 132 -6.44 -11.07 5.47
N THR A 133 -6.42 -9.74 5.51
CA THR A 133 -5.18 -8.97 5.78
C THR A 133 -5.30 -8.09 7.04
N LEU A 134 -6.01 -6.98 6.96
CA LEU A 134 -6.03 -5.90 7.95
C LEU A 134 -6.98 -6.16 9.13
N LYS A 135 -8.08 -6.88 8.94
CA LYS A 135 -9.16 -7.02 9.94
C LYS A 135 -8.66 -7.51 11.29
N GLN A 136 -7.74 -8.47 11.30
CA GLN A 136 -7.17 -9.04 12.53
C GLN A 136 -6.36 -8.01 13.36
N TRP A 137 -5.91 -6.91 12.74
CA TRP A 137 -5.10 -5.87 13.39
C TRP A 137 -5.92 -4.64 13.79
N HIS A 138 -7.13 -4.49 13.25
CA HIS A 138 -7.99 -3.34 13.49
C HIS A 138 -8.89 -3.57 14.72
N GLY A 139 -8.89 -2.60 15.64
CA GLY A 139 -9.90 -2.53 16.68
C GLY A 139 -11.30 -2.24 16.12
N TRP A 140 -12.30 -2.24 17.00
CA TRP A 140 -13.71 -2.04 16.62
C TRP A 140 -13.94 -0.70 15.89
N LEU A 141 -13.24 0.36 16.29
CA LEU A 141 -13.38 1.68 15.70
C LEU A 141 -12.88 1.69 14.25
N ALA A 142 -11.65 1.21 14.01
CA ALA A 142 -11.07 1.13 12.67
C ALA A 142 -11.87 0.18 11.74
N SER A 143 -12.38 -0.92 12.28
CA SER A 143 -13.26 -1.86 11.55
C SER A 143 -14.59 -1.21 11.15
N SER A 144 -15.15 -0.38 12.02
CA SER A 144 -16.38 0.38 11.74
C SER A 144 -16.15 1.44 10.67
N SER A 145 -15.03 2.17 10.74
CA SER A 145 -14.63 3.14 9.72
C SER A 145 -14.47 2.49 8.33
N PHE A 146 -13.86 1.30 8.27
CA PHE A 146 -13.77 0.53 7.03
C PHE A 146 -15.15 0.21 6.45
N SER A 147 -16.09 -0.23 7.28
CA SER A 147 -17.46 -0.57 6.85
C SER A 147 -18.19 0.65 6.26
N VAL A 148 -17.97 1.85 6.81
CA VAL A 148 -18.50 3.10 6.25
C VAL A 148 -17.81 3.45 4.93
N ALA A 149 -16.48 3.33 4.85
CA ALA A 149 -15.72 3.56 3.63
C ALA A 149 -16.22 2.68 2.46
N MET A 150 -16.59 1.43 2.72
CA MET A 150 -17.13 0.53 1.69
C MET A 150 -18.46 0.99 1.10
N LYS A 151 -19.27 1.75 1.85
CA LYS A 151 -20.50 2.36 1.32
C LYS A 151 -20.22 3.51 0.35
N LEU A 152 -19.02 4.08 0.42
CA LEU A 152 -18.55 5.17 -0.43
C LEU A 152 -17.67 4.67 -1.58
N ALA A 153 -17.37 3.36 -1.62
CA ALA A 153 -16.55 2.78 -2.66
C ALA A 153 -17.19 3.00 -4.05
N PRO A 154 -16.40 3.27 -5.08
CA PRO A 154 -16.94 3.45 -6.42
C PRO A 154 -17.59 2.16 -6.90
N ASP A 155 -18.58 2.30 -7.77
CA ASP A 155 -19.07 1.18 -8.56
C ASP A 155 -17.90 0.55 -9.33
N ARG A 156 -17.87 -0.78 -9.40
CA ARG A 156 -16.77 -1.49 -10.06
C ARG A 156 -16.68 -1.09 -11.52
N LYS A 157 -17.80 -1.09 -12.24
CA LYS A 157 -17.79 -0.75 -13.66
C LYS A 157 -17.29 0.68 -13.84
N LYS A 158 -17.71 1.65 -13.02
CA LYS A 158 -17.15 3.01 -13.05
C LYS A 158 -15.65 3.08 -12.74
N PHE A 159 -15.16 2.24 -11.83
CA PHE A 159 -13.74 2.18 -11.48
C PHE A 159 -12.90 1.56 -12.60
N MET A 160 -13.41 0.49 -13.22
CA MET A 160 -12.76 -0.22 -14.33
C MET A 160 -12.88 0.56 -15.65
N ASP A 161 -14.01 1.23 -15.93
CA ASP A 161 -14.23 2.07 -17.12
C ASP A 161 -13.37 3.35 -17.13
N ASN A 162 -12.61 3.60 -16.07
CA ASN A 162 -11.54 4.59 -16.10
C ASN A 162 -10.43 4.08 -17.03
N HIS A 163 -10.59 4.26 -18.34
CA HIS A 163 -9.73 3.69 -19.39
C HIS A 163 -8.24 3.94 -19.19
N LYS A 164 -7.88 5.06 -18.54
CA LYS A 164 -6.50 5.36 -18.15
C LYS A 164 -6.01 4.41 -17.07
N PHE A 165 -6.86 4.02 -16.11
CA PHE A 165 -6.52 3.08 -15.06
C PHE A 165 -6.25 1.68 -15.60
N LEU A 166 -7.16 1.05 -16.36
CA LEU A 166 -6.95 -0.33 -16.86
C LEU A 166 -5.75 -0.46 -17.79
N ALA A 167 -5.59 0.47 -18.73
CA ALA A 167 -4.39 0.54 -19.57
C ALA A 167 -3.14 0.76 -18.70
N SER A 168 -3.28 1.58 -17.66
CA SER A 168 -2.21 1.76 -16.70
C SER A 168 -2.06 0.59 -15.72
N VAL A 169 -2.90 -0.44 -15.63
CA VAL A 169 -2.63 -1.57 -14.71
C VAL A 169 -2.36 -2.87 -15.44
N GLY A 170 -2.27 -2.82 -16.78
CA GLY A 170 -2.06 -4.00 -17.62
C GLY A 170 -3.31 -4.87 -17.69
N LEU A 171 -4.49 -4.28 -17.44
CA LEU A 171 -5.77 -4.98 -17.35
C LEU A 171 -6.70 -4.65 -18.50
N ASP A 172 -6.13 -4.28 -19.65
CA ASP A 172 -6.89 -4.00 -20.86
C ASP A 172 -7.71 -5.20 -21.34
N ASP A 173 -7.26 -6.43 -21.01
CA ASP A 173 -7.91 -7.68 -21.38
C ASP A 173 -9.17 -7.98 -20.55
N LEU A 174 -9.41 -7.25 -19.44
CA LEU A 174 -10.66 -7.34 -18.66
C LEU A 174 -11.87 -6.70 -19.35
N LYS A 175 -11.70 -6.19 -20.58
CA LYS A 175 -12.78 -5.59 -21.39
C LYS A 175 -13.70 -6.62 -22.06
N ALA A 176 -13.48 -7.92 -21.88
CA ALA A 176 -14.25 -8.97 -22.53
C ALA A 176 -15.11 -9.77 -21.54
N SER A 177 -16.28 -9.21 -21.18
CA SER A 177 -17.56 -9.91 -20.92
C SER A 177 -18.69 -8.90 -20.80
#